data_AF-A0A1H5TVC8-F1
#
_entry.id   AF-A0A1H5TVC8-F1
#
_cell.length_a   1.000
_cell.length_b   1.000
_cell.length_c   1.000
_cell.angle_alpha   90.00
_cell.angle_beta   90.00
_cell.angle_gamma   90.00
#
_symmetry.space_group_name_H-M   'P 1'
#
loop_
_entity.id
_entity.type
_entity.pdbx_description
1 polymer ?
#
loop_
_entity_poly.entity_id
_entity_poly.type
_entity_poly.pdbx_seq_one_letter_code
_entity_poly.pdbx_strand_id
1 'polypeptide(L)' 'MTEELKDSIGQIFWFAIFVTPFLTIPLVWKFYKGAKVYRIIIGFFLAVILSFFFYFISLAILFRDGMGPS' A
#
# COMPACT_ATOMS: atom_id res chain seq x y z
N MET A 1 7.25 -7.69 -21.33
CA MET A 1 6.25 -6.78 -20.72
C MET A 1 6.54 -5.40 -21.26
N THR A 2 5.56 -4.72 -21.87
CA THR A 2 5.75 -3.36 -22.40
C THR A 2 6.02 -2.36 -21.28
N GLU A 3 6.72 -1.26 -21.57
CA GLU A 3 7.03 -0.22 -20.58
C GLU A 3 5.75 0.39 -19.99
N GLU A 4 4.73 0.62 -20.83
CA GLU A 4 3.41 1.10 -20.41
C GLU A 4 2.74 0.16 -19.38
N LEU A 5 2.92 -1.15 -19.54
CA LEU A 5 2.35 -2.14 -18.61
C LEU A 5 3.08 -2.10 -17.26
N LYS A 6 4.41 -1.90 -17.25
CA LYS A 6 5.18 -1.72 -16.01
C LYS A 6 4.70 -0.45 -15.28
N ASP A 7 4.56 0.66 -15.99
CA ASP A 7 4.14 1.92 -15.40
C ASP A 7 2.73 1.82 -14.80
N SER A 8 1.83 1.15 -15.51
CA SER A 8 0.48 0.85 -15.01
C SER A 8 0.52 0.05 -13.71
N ILE A 9 1.40 -0.95 -13.61
CA ILE A 9 1.60 -1.73 -12.37
C ILE A 9 2.11 -0.82 -11.24
N GLY A 10 3.08 0.05 -11.52
CA GLY A 10 3.59 1.03 -10.54
C GLY A 10 2.52 1.97 -10.00
N GLN A 11 1.62 2.44 -10.88
CA GLN A 11 0.46 3.25 -10.50
C GLN A 11 -0.57 2.46 -9.68
N ILE A 12 -0.81 1.20 -10.01
CA ILE A 12 -1.69 0.32 -9.20
C ILE A 12 -1.14 0.18 -7.77
N PHE A 13 0.16 -0.05 -7.62
CA PHE A 13 0.79 -0.09 -6.30
C PHE A 13 0.69 1.25 -5.57
N TRP A 14 0.78 2.37 -6.28
CA TRP A 14 0.57 3.69 -5.68
C TRP A 14 -0.86 3.86 -5.15
N PHE A 15 -1.88 3.47 -5.92
CA PHE A 15 -3.27 3.50 -5.47
C PHE A 15 -3.50 2.54 -4.29
N ALA A 16 -2.83 1.39 -4.28
CA ALA A 16 -2.94 0.41 -3.19
C ALA A 16 -2.54 0.99 -1.82
N ILE A 17 -1.65 1.99 -1.78
CA ILE A 17 -1.26 2.70 -0.54
C ILE A 17 -2.49 3.27 0.18
N PHE A 18 -3.42 3.88 -0.57
CA PHE A 18 -4.63 4.50 -0.02
C PHE A 18 -5.74 3.50 0.27
N VAL A 19 -5.80 2.41 -0.51
CA VAL A 19 -6.79 1.34 -0.30
C VAL A 19 -6.46 0.48 0.92
N THR A 20 -5.17 0.34 1.25
CA THR A 20 -4.67 -0.50 2.35
C THR A 20 -5.41 -0.30 3.68
N PRO A 21 -5.56 0.92 4.25
CA PRO A 21 -6.27 1.11 5.52
C PRO A 21 -7.73 0.66 5.47
N PHE A 22 -8.40 0.78 4.32
CA PHE A 22 -9.77 0.30 4.15
C PHE A 22 -9.87 -1.23 4.15
N LEU A 23 -8.78 -1.94 3.86
CA LEU A 23 -8.72 -3.41 3.94
C LEU A 23 -8.24 -3.88 5.32
N THR A 24 -7.18 -3.29 5.86
CA THR A 24 -6.55 -3.75 7.11
C THR A 24 -7.40 -3.47 8.34
N ILE A 25 -8.10 -2.33 8.42
CA ILE A 25 -8.92 -1.99 9.58
C ILE A 25 -10.11 -2.96 9.74
N PRO A 26 -10.94 -3.22 8.69
CA PRO A 26 -11.99 -4.23 8.79
C PRO A 26 -11.47 -5.64 9.04
N LEU A 27 -10.30 -5.98 8.47
CA LEU A 27 -9.65 -7.26 8.71
C LEU A 27 -9.34 -7.44 10.20
N VAL A 28 -8.68 -6.46 10.84
CA VAL A 28 -8.41 -6.50 12.28
C VAL A 28 -9.69 -6.53 13.09
N TRP A 29 -10.74 -5.84 12.67
CA TRP A 29 -12.04 -5.90 13.34
C TRP A 29 -12.67 -7.30 13.32
N LYS A 30 -12.47 -8.05 12.24
CA LYS A 30 -12.97 -9.42 12.09
C LYS A 30 -12.19 -10.43 12.94
N PHE A 31 -10.86 -10.27 13.03
CA PHE A 31 -10.00 -11.29 13.66
C PHE A 31 -9.60 -11.00 15.11
N TYR A 32 -9.51 -9.73 15.51
CA TYR A 32 -9.10 -9.33 16.85
C TYR A 32 -10.30 -8.94 17.73
N LYS A 33 -10.50 -9.63 18.86
CA LYS A 33 -11.65 -9.42 19.76
C LYS A 33 -11.42 -8.40 20.88
N GLY A 34 -10.25 -7.75 20.96
CA GLY A 34 -9.94 -6.78 22.02
C GLY A 34 -10.76 -5.47 21.95
N ALA A 35 -10.44 -4.51 22.81
CA ALA A 35 -11.16 -3.23 22.84
C ALA A 35 -11.01 -2.45 21.51
N LYS A 36 -12.00 -1.59 21.22
CA LYS A 36 -12.09 -0.84 19.95
C LYS A 36 -10.83 -0.02 19.65
N VAL A 37 -10.24 0.61 20.67
CA VAL A 37 -9.01 1.40 20.52
C VAL A 37 -7.84 0.54 20.04
N TYR A 38 -7.62 -0.63 20.65
CA TYR A 38 -6.56 -1.55 20.23
C TYR A 38 -6.76 -2.06 18.80
N ARG A 39 -8.00 -2.35 18.39
CA ARG A 39 -8.31 -2.74 17.00
C ARG A 39 -7.91 -1.65 16.01
N ILE A 40 -8.21 -0.39 16.32
CA ILE A 40 -7.86 0.74 15.46
C ILE A 40 -6.34 0.91 15.39
N ILE A 41 -5.64 0.87 16.54
CA ILE A 41 -4.18 1.01 16.58
C ILE A 41 -3.50 -0.10 15.77
N ILE A 42 -3.89 -1.36 15.98
CA ILE A 42 -3.30 -2.50 15.25
C ILE A 42 -3.62 -2.42 13.75
N GLY A 43 -4.87 -2.12 13.39
CA GLY A 43 -5.29 -1.96 11.99
C GLY A 43 -4.54 -0.84 11.28
N PHE A 44 -4.37 0.29 11.95
CA PHE A 44 -3.60 1.43 11.45
C PHE A 44 -2.11 1.10 11.32
N PHE A 45 -1.52 0.46 12.33
CA PHE A 45 -0.12 0.05 12.29
C PHE A 45 0.17 -0.92 11.14
N LEU A 46 -0.70 -1.92 10.94
CA LEU A 46 -0.62 -2.81 9.78
C LEU A 46 -0.81 -2.06 8.46
N ALA A 47 -1.74 -1.09 8.42
CA ALA A 47 -1.94 -0.27 7.24
C ALA A 47 -0.67 0.48 6.85
N VAL A 48 -0.03 1.16 7.81
CA VAL A 48 1.20 1.93 7.57
C VAL A 48 2.31 1.03 7.03
N ILE A 49 2.52 -0.15 7.63
CA ILE A 49 3.56 -1.09 7.17
C ILE A 49 3.30 -1.51 5.73
N LEU A 50 2.09 -1.95 5.40
CA LEU A 50 1.71 -2.38 4.04
C LEU A 50 1.80 -1.22 3.03
N SER A 51 1.29 -0.05 3.40
CA SER A 51 1.40 1.17 2.60
C SER A 51 2.87 1.54 2.33
N PHE A 52 3.77 1.34 3.30
CA PHE A 52 5.20 1.57 3.12
C PHE A 52 5.79 0.58 2.10
N PHE A 53 5.45 -0.71 2.18
CA PHE A 53 5.87 -1.68 1.17
C PHE A 53 5.37 -1.33 -0.23
N PHE A 54 4.09 -0.99 -0.39
CA PHE A 54 3.54 -0.59 -1.69
C PHE A 54 4.18 0.69 -2.23
N TYR A 55 4.53 1.64 -1.36
CA TYR A 55 5.26 2.83 -1.73
C TYR A 55 6.64 2.51 -2.34
N PHE A 56 7.45 1.68 -1.69
CA PHE A 56 8.76 1.31 -2.26
C PHE A 56 8.65 0.55 -3.56
N ILE A 57 7.68 -0.36 -3.68
CA ILE A 57 7.43 -1.10 -4.91
C ILE A 57 7.03 -0.13 -6.03
N SER A 58 6.10 0.79 -5.75
CA SER A 58 5.66 1.80 -6.71
C SER A 58 6.81 2.68 -7.18
N LEU A 59 7.63 3.19 -6.25
CA LEU A 59 8.80 4.00 -6.59
C LEU A 59 9.82 3.22 -7.43
N ALA A 60 10.12 1.98 -7.06
CA ALA A 60 11.08 1.15 -7.78
C ALA A 60 10.65 0.89 -9.23
N ILE A 61 9.34 0.84 -9.49
CA ILE A 61 8.79 0.63 -10.83
C ILE A 61 8.71 1.94 -11.62
N LEU A 62 8.11 2.99 -11.03
CA LEU A 62 7.85 4.27 -11.70
C LEU A 62 9.13 5.07 -11.96
N PHE A 63 10.12 4.95 -11.07
CA PHE A 63 11.39 5.65 -11.18
C PHE A 63 12.54 4.71 -11.59
N ARG A 64 12.22 3.60 -12.28
CA ARG A 64 13.23 2.64 -12.75
C ARG A 64 14.27 3.27 -13.67
N ASP A 65 13.88 4.29 -14.42
CA ASP A 65 14.73 5.04 -15.37
C ASP A 65 15.13 6.43 -14.82
N GLY A 66 14.97 6.66 -13.51
CA GLY A 66 15.27 7.93 -12.84
C GLY A 66 14.05 8.85 -12.70
N MET A 67 14.26 10.04 -12.11
CA MET A 67 13.23 11.08 -11.97
C MET A 67 13.35 12.09 -13.12
N GLY A 68 12.60 11.90 -14.21
CA GLY A 68 12.55 12.83 -15.34
C GLY A 68 12.49 12.11 -16.69
N PRO A 69 12.22 12.84 -17.79
CA PRO A 69 12.24 12.25 -19.12
C PRO A 69 13.66 11.77 -19.45
N SER A 70 13.78 10.48 -19.74
CA SER A 70 14.93 9.83 -20.37
C SER A 70 14.97 10.10 -21.87
#